data_AF-A0A835QJW8-F1
#
_entry.id   AF-A0A835QJW8-F1
#
_cell.length_a   1.000
_cell.length_b   1.000
_cell.length_c   1.000
_cell.angle_alpha   90.00
_cell.angle_beta   90.00
_cell.angle_gamma   90.00
#
_symmetry.space_group_name_H-M   'P 1'
#
loop_
_entity.id
_entity.type
_entity.pdbx_description
1 polymer ?
#
loop_
_entity_poly.entity_id
_entity_poly.type
_entity_poly.pdbx_seq_one_letter_code
_entity_poly.pdbx_strand_id
1 'polypeptide(L)'
;MSASAGFPTFASYGVPYIYGTPSMEFPGLIKIALHGGRACDPDRRDWSGDGGEMVRQVTDWIERVMPDTIVTSGGPVISQACMYSMTPDEDYVIDFIGGEFGNDVVVAGGFSGHGFKMGPLVGKILVEMAFDGEATTLTRIGVDVKALFGLGRFAENSKGNVKEFEDQVV
;
A
#
# COMPACT_ATOMS: atom_id res chain seq x y z
N MET A 1 -8.20 18.76 14.53
CA MET A 1 -7.42 18.28 13.37
C MET A 1 -8.35 17.89 12.21
N SER A 2 -9.13 18.83 11.67
CA SER A 2 -10.02 18.57 10.53
C SER A 2 -9.41 19.10 9.23
N ALA A 3 -9.82 18.53 8.11
CA ALA A 3 -9.43 19.05 6.80
C ALA A 3 -9.91 20.50 6.58
N SER A 4 -11.12 20.82 7.06
CA SER A 4 -11.68 22.19 6.98
C SER A 4 -10.89 23.23 7.77
N ALA A 5 -10.16 22.82 8.80
CA ALA A 5 -9.27 23.67 9.58
C ALA A 5 -7.84 23.70 9.01
N GLY A 6 -7.61 23.13 7.82
CA GLY A 6 -6.31 23.10 7.16
C GLY A 6 -5.33 22.05 7.69
N PHE A 7 -5.79 21.07 8.48
CA PHE A 7 -4.93 19.99 8.95
C PHE A 7 -4.60 19.02 7.78
N PRO A 8 -3.31 18.69 7.54
CA PRO A 8 -2.92 17.94 6.35
C PRO A 8 -3.04 16.43 6.53
N THR A 9 -3.05 15.71 5.41
CA THR A 9 -2.58 14.31 5.36
C THR A 9 -1.07 14.29 5.59
N PHE A 10 -0.56 13.32 6.34
CA PHE A 10 0.84 13.26 6.69
C PHE A 10 1.42 11.85 6.56
N ALA A 11 2.74 11.80 6.40
CA ALA A 11 3.57 10.62 6.44
C ALA A 11 4.83 10.96 7.26
N SER A 12 5.13 10.16 8.26
CA SER A 12 6.29 10.27 9.14
C SER A 12 7.19 9.08 8.90
N TYR A 13 8.15 9.25 7.99
CA TYR A 13 9.18 8.25 7.70
C TYR A 13 10.05 7.96 8.92
N GLY A 14 10.59 6.74 8.99
CA GLY A 14 11.37 6.22 10.11
C GLY A 14 10.76 4.94 10.66
N VAL A 15 11.22 4.52 11.84
CA VAL A 15 10.70 3.32 12.52
C VAL A 15 9.99 3.77 13.81
N PRO A 16 8.65 3.57 13.94
CA PRO A 16 7.74 3.03 12.93
C PRO A 16 7.41 4.05 11.82
N TYR A 17 7.07 3.55 10.63
CA TYR A 17 6.53 4.39 9.57
C TYR A 17 5.04 4.63 9.80
N ILE A 18 4.69 5.88 10.08
CA ILE A 18 3.32 6.29 10.36
C ILE A 18 2.77 7.14 9.24
N TYR A 19 1.51 6.93 8.87
CA TYR A 19 0.76 7.83 7.99
C TYR A 19 -0.64 8.07 8.55
N GLY A 20 -1.23 9.20 8.20
CA GLY A 20 -2.54 9.57 8.71
C GLY A 20 -3.24 10.59 7.85
N THR A 21 -4.55 10.65 8.02
CA THR A 21 -5.42 11.61 7.33
C THR A 21 -6.15 12.45 8.36
N PRO A 22 -6.47 13.72 8.04
CA PRO A 22 -7.27 14.56 8.91
C PRO A 22 -8.61 13.91 9.25
N SER A 23 -9.28 14.41 10.29
CA SER A 23 -10.66 14.07 10.56
C SER A 23 -11.53 14.46 9.37
N MET A 24 -12.01 13.44 8.65
CA MET A 24 -12.85 13.56 7.46
C MET A 24 -14.02 12.58 7.51
N GLU A 25 -13.73 11.28 7.62
CA GLU A 25 -14.73 10.22 7.59
C GLU A 25 -15.60 10.21 8.85
N PHE A 26 -14.97 10.41 10.01
CA PHE A 26 -15.64 10.45 11.30
C PHE A 26 -15.38 11.81 11.98
N PRO A 27 -16.42 12.64 12.20
CA PRO A 27 -16.26 13.94 12.85
C PRO A 27 -15.59 13.82 14.21
N GLY A 28 -14.49 14.56 14.39
CA GLY A 28 -13.73 14.60 15.64
C GLY A 28 -12.73 13.45 15.81
N LEU A 29 -12.71 12.44 14.93
CA LEU A 29 -11.75 11.34 14.97
C LEU A 29 -10.73 11.48 13.85
N ILE A 30 -9.46 11.34 14.19
CA ILE A 30 -8.34 11.29 13.24
C ILE A 30 -7.96 9.83 12.97
N LYS A 31 -7.59 9.51 11.73
CA LYS A 31 -7.04 8.20 11.37
C LYS A 31 -5.52 8.29 11.37
N ILE A 32 -4.89 7.40 12.12
CA ILE A 32 -3.43 7.22 12.17
C ILE A 32 -3.16 5.74 12.01
N ALA A 33 -2.27 5.40 11.09
CA ALA A 33 -1.95 4.03 10.71
C ALA A 33 -0.44 3.82 10.74
N LEU A 34 -0.05 2.63 11.16
CA LEU A 34 1.30 2.11 11.00
C LEU A 34 1.39 1.44 9.62
N HIS A 35 2.39 1.80 8.82
CA HIS A 35 2.72 1.11 7.58
C HIS A 35 3.47 -0.17 7.93
N GLY A 36 2.94 -1.31 7.49
CA GLY A 36 3.47 -2.63 7.81
C GLY A 36 2.50 -3.46 8.66
N GLY A 37 3.02 -4.55 9.22
CA GLY A 37 2.25 -5.48 10.02
C GLY A 37 2.87 -6.88 10.03
N ARG A 38 2.22 -7.81 10.75
CA ARG A 38 2.65 -9.20 10.80
C ARG A 38 2.27 -9.94 9.50
N ALA A 39 3.13 -10.87 9.08
CA ALA A 39 2.76 -11.83 8.04
C ALA A 39 1.50 -12.60 8.47
N CYS A 40 0.57 -12.80 7.54
CA CYS A 40 -0.68 -13.48 7.82
C CYS A 40 -1.19 -14.23 6.58
N ASP A 41 -1.96 -15.29 6.82
CA ASP A 41 -2.74 -15.98 5.80
C ASP A 41 -4.10 -15.27 5.68
N PRO A 42 -4.49 -14.76 4.49
CA PRO A 42 -5.74 -14.02 4.32
C PRO A 42 -6.99 -14.85 4.65
N ASP A 43 -6.93 -16.17 4.52
CA ASP A 43 -8.07 -17.07 4.76
C ASP A 43 -8.18 -17.52 6.22
N ARG A 44 -7.10 -17.35 7.00
CA ARG A 44 -7.00 -17.89 8.37
C ARG A 44 -6.66 -16.85 9.43
N ARG A 45 -6.42 -15.60 9.03
CA ARG A 45 -6.03 -14.56 9.97
C ARG A 45 -7.15 -14.25 10.96
N ASP A 46 -6.75 -13.95 12.19
CA ASP A 46 -7.64 -13.23 13.08
C ASP A 46 -7.71 -11.75 12.65
N TRP A 47 -8.90 -11.18 12.81
CA TRP A 47 -9.15 -9.75 12.61
C TRP A 47 -8.97 -8.94 13.91
N SER A 48 -8.54 -9.61 14.98
CA SER A 48 -8.11 -8.94 16.20
C SER A 48 -6.72 -8.31 15.97
N GLY A 49 -6.42 -7.27 16.75
CA GLY A 49 -5.13 -6.59 16.66
C GLY A 49 -3.94 -7.50 16.99
N ASP A 50 -2.76 -6.92 17.13
CA ASP A 50 -1.51 -7.61 17.50
C ASP A 50 -1.28 -7.67 19.02
N GLY A 51 -2.35 -7.77 19.81
CA GLY A 51 -2.25 -7.67 21.26
C GLY A 51 -1.90 -6.26 21.75
N GLY A 52 -2.12 -5.24 20.92
CA GLY A 52 -1.97 -3.83 21.25
C GLY A 52 -0.56 -3.26 21.03
N GLU A 53 0.34 -4.01 20.38
CA GLU A 53 1.69 -3.53 20.04
C GLU A 53 1.63 -2.36 19.06
N MET A 54 0.85 -2.47 17.99
CA MET A 54 0.59 -1.38 17.05
C MET A 54 0.00 -0.16 17.76
N VAL A 55 -0.92 -0.38 18.71
CA VAL A 55 -1.52 0.71 19.49
C VAL A 55 -0.48 1.41 20.33
N ARG A 56 0.44 0.68 20.98
CA ARG A 56 1.56 1.26 21.73
C ARG A 56 2.46 2.09 20.82
N GLN A 57 2.91 1.54 19.70
CA GLN A 57 3.80 2.25 18.78
C GLN A 57 3.18 3.55 18.22
N VAL A 58 1.90 3.51 17.87
CA VAL A 58 1.17 4.69 17.42
C VAL A 58 1.00 5.70 18.56
N THR A 59 0.71 5.23 19.78
CA THR A 59 0.59 6.08 20.98
C THR A 59 1.91 6.80 21.28
N ASP A 60 3.03 6.07 21.32
CA ASP A 60 4.36 6.63 21.57
C ASP A 60 4.75 7.66 20.50
N TRP A 61 4.36 7.41 19.24
CA TRP A 61 4.57 8.36 18.15
C TRP A 61 3.72 9.62 18.31
N ILE A 62 2.43 9.48 18.67
CA ILE A 62 1.54 10.61 18.94
C ILE A 62 2.09 11.48 20.07
N GLU A 63 2.47 10.88 21.20
CA GLU A 63 2.97 11.61 22.37
C GLU A 63 4.28 12.36 22.07
N ARG A 64 5.10 11.81 21.17
CA ARG A 64 6.36 12.44 20.74
C ARG A 64 6.16 13.56 19.71
N VAL A 65 5.28 13.35 18.72
CA VAL A 65 5.18 14.21 17.52
C VAL A 65 4.02 15.21 17.61
N MET A 66 2.95 14.86 18.31
CA MET A 66 1.75 15.68 18.49
C MET A 66 1.32 15.70 19.97
N PRO A 67 2.20 16.12 20.89
CA PRO A 67 1.89 16.17 22.32
C PRO A 67 0.64 17.01 22.56
N ASP A 68 -0.18 16.59 23.53
CA ASP A 68 -1.41 17.26 23.98
C ASP A 68 -2.47 17.50 22.89
N THR A 69 -2.31 16.91 21.71
CA THR A 69 -3.21 17.12 20.56
C THR A 69 -4.25 16.00 20.42
N ILE A 70 -3.93 14.80 20.90
CA ILE A 70 -4.78 13.61 20.84
C ILE A 70 -4.79 12.95 22.22
N VAL A 71 -5.98 12.58 22.70
CA VAL A 71 -6.12 11.80 23.94
C VAL A 71 -5.85 10.33 23.64
N THR A 72 -4.79 9.77 24.22
CA THR A 72 -4.34 8.38 24.00
C THR A 72 -4.68 7.42 25.14
N SER A 73 -5.02 7.94 26.34
CA SER A 73 -5.16 7.17 27.58
C SER A 73 -6.29 6.12 27.60
N GLY A 74 -7.21 6.14 26.62
CA GLY A 74 -8.26 5.14 26.44
C GLY A 74 -8.06 4.19 25.26
N GLY A 75 -6.94 4.31 24.53
CA GLY A 75 -6.73 3.62 23.26
C GLY A 75 -7.55 4.21 22.11
N PRO A 76 -7.49 3.60 20.92
CA PRO A 76 -8.22 4.08 19.75
C PRO A 76 -9.73 3.91 19.93
N VAL A 77 -10.51 4.92 19.53
CA VAL A 77 -11.98 4.85 19.51
C VAL A 77 -12.47 3.77 18.54
N ILE A 78 -11.76 3.60 17.41
CA ILE A 78 -12.05 2.58 16.39
C ILE A 78 -10.72 1.96 15.97
N SER A 79 -10.68 0.63 15.87
CA SER A 79 -9.58 -0.12 15.27
C SER A 79 -10.05 -0.88 14.05
N GLN A 80 -9.30 -0.81 12.96
CA GLN A 80 -9.57 -1.53 11.72
C GLN A 80 -8.31 -2.23 11.24
N ALA A 81 -8.42 -3.53 10.96
CA ALA A 81 -7.35 -4.31 10.38
C ALA A 81 -7.44 -4.30 8.85
N CYS A 82 -6.28 -4.27 8.19
CA CYS A 82 -6.14 -4.31 6.72
C CYS A 82 -5.05 -5.34 6.34
N MET A 83 -4.86 -5.57 5.04
CA MET A 83 -3.83 -6.44 4.47
C MET A 83 -3.07 -5.72 3.37
N TYR A 84 -1.77 -5.98 3.35
CA TYR A 84 -0.93 -5.76 2.18
C TYR A 84 -0.54 -7.11 1.58
N SER A 85 -0.48 -7.17 0.25
CA SER A 85 0.12 -8.28 -0.49
C SER A 85 1.42 -7.78 -1.10
N MET A 86 2.54 -8.22 -0.54
CA MET A 86 3.87 -7.68 -0.83
C MET A 86 4.57 -8.49 -1.93
N THR A 87 5.20 -7.80 -2.87
CA THR A 87 6.25 -8.35 -3.72
C THR A 87 7.63 -8.14 -3.07
N PRO A 88 8.65 -8.95 -3.42
CA PRO A 88 9.99 -8.78 -2.87
C PRO A 88 10.66 -7.44 -3.17
N ASP A 89 10.32 -6.83 -4.31
CA ASP A 89 10.77 -5.48 -4.69
C ASP A 89 9.77 -4.40 -4.30
N GLU A 90 8.64 -4.72 -3.68
CA GLU A 90 7.55 -3.78 -3.35
C GLU A 90 6.92 -3.07 -4.56
N ASP A 91 7.23 -3.49 -5.80
CA ASP A 91 6.61 -2.99 -7.02
C ASP A 91 5.42 -3.86 -7.42
N TYR A 92 4.49 -3.31 -8.21
CA TYR A 92 3.27 -4.02 -8.59
C TYR A 92 3.58 -5.22 -9.51
N VAL A 93 2.62 -6.13 -9.61
CA VAL A 93 2.56 -7.10 -10.70
C VAL A 93 1.43 -6.71 -11.63
N ILE A 94 1.74 -6.45 -12.90
CA ILE A 94 0.77 -6.18 -13.97
C ILE A 94 1.28 -6.90 -15.22
N ASP A 95 0.66 -8.02 -15.59
CA ASP A 95 1.11 -8.84 -16.72
C ASP A 95 -0.01 -9.74 -17.26
N PHE A 96 0.24 -10.38 -18.39
CA PHE A 96 -0.47 -11.58 -18.80
C PHE A 96 0.13 -12.81 -18.10
N ILE A 97 -0.70 -13.75 -17.65
CA ILE A 97 -0.21 -14.99 -17.01
C ILE A 97 0.69 -15.80 -17.97
N GLY A 98 0.41 -15.77 -19.27
CA GLY A 98 1.15 -16.57 -20.25
C GLY A 98 0.80 -18.06 -20.18
N GLY A 99 1.72 -18.91 -20.64
CA GLY A 99 1.55 -20.36 -20.66
C GLY A 99 0.39 -20.79 -21.56
N GLU A 100 -0.45 -21.71 -21.07
CA GLU A 100 -1.65 -22.17 -21.79
C GLU A 100 -2.70 -21.08 -22.00
N PHE A 101 -2.67 -20.02 -21.18
CA PHE A 101 -3.59 -18.90 -21.28
C PHE A 101 -3.13 -17.83 -22.27
N GLY A 102 -1.88 -17.88 -22.76
CA GLY A 102 -1.34 -16.84 -23.64
C GLY A 102 -1.59 -15.43 -23.10
N ASN A 103 -2.33 -14.63 -23.87
CA ASN A 103 -2.73 -13.25 -23.50
C ASN A 103 -4.21 -13.16 -23.09
N ASP A 104 -4.88 -14.27 -22.79
CA ASP A 104 -6.31 -14.28 -22.45
C ASP A 104 -6.59 -13.90 -20.99
N VAL A 105 -5.56 -13.92 -20.14
CA VAL A 105 -5.68 -13.62 -18.70
C VAL A 105 -4.65 -12.55 -18.30
N VAL A 106 -5.16 -11.37 -17.96
CA VAL A 106 -4.39 -10.27 -17.36
C VAL A 106 -4.52 -10.34 -15.83
N VAL A 107 -3.40 -10.19 -15.13
CA VAL A 107 -3.36 -10.12 -13.66
C VAL A 107 -2.83 -8.80 -13.18
N ALA A 108 -3.38 -8.35 -12.04
CA ALA A 108 -2.86 -7.21 -11.29
C ALA A 108 -2.86 -7.54 -9.80
N GLY A 109 -1.72 -7.41 -9.14
CA GLY A 109 -1.57 -7.77 -7.74
C GLY A 109 -0.26 -7.30 -7.16
N GLY A 110 0.05 -7.78 -5.94
CA GLY A 110 1.32 -7.43 -5.31
C GLY A 110 1.49 -5.93 -5.10
N PHE A 111 0.41 -5.22 -4.76
CA PHE A 111 0.40 -3.76 -4.68
C PHE A 111 1.19 -3.17 -3.50
N SER A 112 1.77 -4.04 -2.68
CA SER A 112 2.77 -3.71 -1.65
C SER A 112 2.38 -2.56 -0.72
N GLY A 113 1.08 -2.49 -0.41
CA GLY A 113 0.53 -1.52 0.53
C GLY A 113 0.38 -0.07 0.02
N HIS A 114 0.71 0.20 -1.25
CA HIS A 114 0.68 1.57 -1.79
C HIS A 114 -0.10 1.76 -3.10
N GLY A 115 -0.77 0.70 -3.60
CA GLY A 115 -1.49 0.72 -4.88
C GLY A 115 -2.85 1.43 -4.92
N PHE A 116 -3.49 1.75 -3.78
CA PHE A 116 -4.84 2.35 -3.81
C PHE A 116 -4.91 3.65 -4.61
N LYS A 117 -3.90 4.53 -4.47
CA LYS A 117 -3.81 5.80 -5.21
C LYS A 117 -3.73 5.60 -6.73
N MET A 118 -3.26 4.43 -7.15
CA MET A 118 -3.04 4.07 -8.55
C MET A 118 -4.25 3.36 -9.16
N GLY A 119 -5.27 3.01 -8.37
CA GLY A 119 -6.44 2.24 -8.80
C GLY A 119 -7.08 2.71 -10.11
N PRO A 120 -7.36 4.01 -10.30
CA PRO A 120 -7.93 4.52 -11.55
C PRO A 120 -7.04 4.25 -12.78
N LEU A 121 -5.72 4.46 -12.65
CA LEU A 121 -4.77 4.23 -13.74
C LEU A 121 -4.58 2.74 -14.00
N VAL A 122 -4.43 1.94 -12.95
CA VAL A 122 -4.29 0.47 -13.06
C VAL A 122 -5.52 -0.11 -13.73
N GLY A 123 -6.74 0.28 -13.33
CA GLY A 123 -7.97 -0.19 -13.98
C GLY A 123 -7.99 0.10 -15.48
N LYS A 124 -7.56 1.30 -15.89
CA LYS A 124 -7.42 1.66 -17.30
C LYS A 124 -6.39 0.79 -18.05
N ILE A 125 -5.22 0.57 -17.45
CA ILE A 125 -4.17 -0.31 -18.00
C ILE A 125 -4.71 -1.73 -18.21
N LEU A 126 -5.44 -2.29 -17.24
CA LEU A 126 -5.96 -3.65 -17.34
C LEU A 126 -7.02 -3.79 -18.43
N VAL A 127 -7.86 -2.77 -18.62
CA VAL A 127 -8.81 -2.74 -19.74
C VAL A 127 -8.08 -2.71 -21.08
N GLU A 128 -7.08 -1.85 -21.24
CA GLU A 128 -6.28 -1.78 -22.48
C GLU A 128 -5.57 -3.10 -22.76
N MET A 129 -4.93 -3.70 -21.75
CA MET A 129 -4.28 -4.99 -21.92
C MET A 129 -5.28 -6.10 -22.30
N ALA A 130 -6.46 -6.13 -21.67
CA ALA A 130 -7.45 -7.17 -21.95
C ALA A 130 -8.09 -7.06 -23.36
N PHE A 131 -8.26 -5.84 -23.88
CA PHE A 131 -8.90 -5.62 -25.18
C PHE A 131 -7.90 -5.50 -26.34
N ASP A 132 -6.79 -4.82 -26.12
CA ASP A 132 -5.84 -4.41 -27.15
C ASP A 132 -4.54 -5.23 -27.11
N GLY A 133 -4.32 -6.03 -26.06
CA GLY A 133 -3.10 -6.83 -25.87
C GLY A 133 -1.91 -6.04 -25.32
N GLU A 134 -2.07 -4.74 -25.07
CA GLU A 134 -1.02 -3.86 -24.53
C GLU A 134 -1.60 -2.69 -23.73
N ALA A 135 -0.76 -2.05 -22.90
CA ALA A 135 -1.13 -0.86 -22.15
C ALA A 135 -0.95 0.42 -23.00
N THR A 136 -1.74 0.57 -24.07
CA THR A 136 -1.56 1.60 -25.11
C THR A 136 -1.39 3.02 -24.56
N THR A 137 -2.08 3.41 -23.47
CA THR A 137 -1.92 4.73 -22.86
C THR A 137 -0.51 4.98 -22.35
N LEU A 138 0.11 3.97 -21.73
CA LEU A 138 1.47 4.07 -21.21
C LEU A 138 2.52 3.89 -22.31
N THR A 139 2.29 2.97 -23.25
CA THR A 139 3.17 2.79 -24.42
C THR A 139 3.34 4.09 -25.21
N ARG A 140 2.26 4.87 -25.39
CA ARG A 140 2.28 6.15 -26.12
C ARG A 140 3.17 7.22 -25.49
N ILE A 141 3.41 7.14 -24.19
CA ILE A 141 4.30 8.06 -23.47
C ILE A 141 5.67 7.42 -23.17
N GLY A 142 5.99 6.29 -23.80
CA GLY A 142 7.26 5.61 -23.67
C GLY A 142 7.44 4.83 -22.38
N VAL A 143 6.35 4.47 -21.69
CA VAL A 143 6.39 3.66 -20.47
C VAL A 143 6.08 2.20 -20.80
N ASP A 144 7.06 1.33 -20.59
CA ASP A 144 6.90 -0.12 -20.73
C ASP A 144 6.42 -0.73 -19.41
N VAL A 145 5.14 -1.08 -19.35
CA VAL A 145 4.52 -1.71 -18.18
C VAL A 145 5.14 -3.08 -17.88
N LYS A 146 5.49 -3.87 -18.90
CA LYS A 146 6.03 -5.22 -18.69
C LYS A 146 7.45 -5.16 -18.16
N ALA A 147 8.25 -4.20 -18.62
CA ALA A 147 9.59 -3.97 -18.07
C ALA A 147 9.56 -3.57 -16.59
N LEU A 148 8.57 -2.76 -16.17
CA LEU A 148 8.47 -2.26 -14.80
C LEU A 148 7.76 -3.24 -13.85
N PHE A 149 6.65 -3.82 -14.29
CA PHE A 149 5.70 -4.55 -13.44
C PHE A 149 5.39 -5.96 -13.94
N GLY A 150 6.02 -6.42 -15.04
CA GLY A 150 5.83 -7.76 -15.56
C GLY A 150 6.36 -8.84 -14.63
N LEU A 151 5.82 -10.05 -14.72
CA LEU A 151 6.27 -11.23 -13.96
C LEU A 151 7.69 -11.66 -14.38
N GLY A 152 8.06 -11.41 -15.64
CA GLY A 152 9.37 -11.77 -16.18
C GLY A 152 10.55 -11.19 -15.41
N ARG A 153 10.38 -10.07 -14.69
CA ARG A 153 11.43 -9.47 -13.87
C ARG A 153 11.94 -10.39 -12.76
N PHE A 154 11.13 -11.36 -12.33
CA PHE A 154 11.51 -12.33 -11.31
C PHE A 154 12.23 -13.57 -11.85
N ALA A 155 12.32 -13.74 -13.18
CA ALA A 155 12.87 -14.95 -13.79
C ALA A 155 14.37 -15.13 -13.50
N GLU A 156 15.14 -14.05 -13.61
CA GLU A 156 16.59 -14.05 -13.36
C GLU A 156 16.95 -13.51 -11.97
N ASN A 157 16.06 -12.70 -11.38
CA ASN A 157 16.24 -12.15 -10.04
C ASN A 157 14.97 -12.34 -9.20
N SER A 158 14.98 -13.30 -8.28
CA SER A 158 13.85 -13.52 -7.35
C SER A 158 13.50 -12.31 -6.46
N LYS A 159 14.39 -11.31 -6.37
CA LYS A 159 14.14 -10.05 -5.67
C LYS A 159 13.49 -8.98 -6.53
N GLY A 160 13.37 -9.18 -7.85
CA GLY A 160 12.72 -8.26 -8.77
C GLY A 160 13.58 -7.07 -9.16
N ASN A 161 12.99 -5.89 -9.25
CA ASN A 161 13.69 -4.66 -9.65
C ASN A 161 14.75 -4.26 -8.61
N VAL A 162 15.95 -3.90 -9.08
CA VAL A 162 17.01 -3.37 -8.21
C VAL A 162 16.68 -1.92 -7.86
N LYS A 163 16.68 -1.61 -6.56
CA LYS A 163 16.45 -0.27 -6.03
C LYS A 163 17.77 0.28 -5.49
N GLU A 164 18.13 1.50 -5.88
CA GLU A 164 19.39 2.16 -5.47
C GLU A 164 19.30 2.85 -4.10
N PHE A 165 18.11 2.89 -3.53
CA PHE A 165 17.84 3.42 -2.20
C PHE A 165 17.64 2.26 -1.22
N GLU A 166 18.13 2.40 0.01
CA GLU A 166 17.84 1.46 1.11
C GLU A 166 16.33 1.26 1.25
N ASP A 167 15.94 0.10 1.80
CA ASP A 167 14.55 -0.38 1.94
C ASP A 167 13.56 0.78 1.98
N GLN A 168 12.65 0.82 0.99
CA GLN A 168 11.52 1.74 1.03
C GLN A 168 10.51 1.24 2.06
N VAL A 169 10.92 1.42 3.32
CA VAL A 169 10.07 1.42 4.49
C VAL A 169 9.51 0.05 4.89
N VAL A 170 10.34 -0.70 5.62
CA VAL A 170 9.91 -1.84 6.45
C VAL A 170 9.12 -1.38 7.67
#